data_AF-A0A2V9YQR6-F1
#
_entry.id   AF-A0A2V9YQR6-F1
#
_cell.length_a   1.000
_cell.length_b   1.000
_cell.length_c   1.000
_cell.angle_alpha   90.00
_cell.angle_beta   90.00
_cell.angle_gamma   90.00
#
_symmetry.space_group_name_H-M   'P 1'
#
loop_
_entity.id
_entity.type
_entity.pdbx_description
1 polymer ?
#
loop_
_entity_poly.entity_id
_entity_poly.type
_entity_poly.pdbx_seq_one_letter_code
_entity_poly.pdbx_strand_id
1 'polypeptide(L)'
;MEISRDQALNNLQRCKQKGTTLGLHFAGRGGAVTSTLLAPITEVSSRSVLRNDSSVLQFSWQKARFEYGPLTGLRMPAREGLAQVDGLHVWLDSGHWLFYM
;
A
#
# COMPACT_ATOMS: atom_id res chain seq x y z
N MET A 1 -0.06 15.19 -2.92
CA MET A 1 1.23 15.69 -3.42
C MET A 1 1.97 14.54 -4.08
N GLU A 2 2.27 14.61 -5.38
CA GLU A 2 3.06 13.58 -6.06
C GLU A 2 4.50 13.58 -5.52
N ILE A 3 5.08 12.40 -5.32
CA ILE A 3 6.47 12.23 -4.88
C ILE A 3 7.27 11.43 -5.90
N SER A 4 8.60 11.61 -5.87
CA SER A 4 9.47 10.83 -6.73
C SER A 4 9.44 9.34 -6.36
N ARG A 5 9.69 8.50 -7.36
CA ARG A 5 9.84 7.05 -7.18
C ARG A 5 10.88 6.71 -6.11
N ASP A 6 12.02 7.38 -6.11
CA ASP A 6 13.09 7.11 -5.15
C ASP A 6 12.67 7.42 -3.71
N GLN A 7 11.91 8.51 -3.52
CA GLN A 7 11.36 8.86 -2.21
C GLN A 7 10.35 7.79 -1.75
N ALA A 8 9.48 7.33 -2.64
CA ALA A 8 8.52 6.26 -2.34
C ALA A 8 9.21 4.95 -1.96
N LEU A 9 10.22 4.52 -2.72
CA LEU A 9 10.99 3.30 -2.45
C LEU A 9 11.74 3.39 -1.13
N ASN A 10 12.34 4.55 -0.81
CA ASN A 10 12.99 4.78 0.47
C ASN A 10 12.00 4.67 1.65
N ASN A 11 10.77 5.17 1.50
CA ASN A 11 9.75 5.05 2.53
C ASN A 11 9.30 3.59 2.71
N LEU A 12 9.07 2.86 1.62
CA LEU A 12 8.75 1.43 1.67
C LEU A 12 9.89 0.61 2.32
N GLN A 13 11.14 0.95 2.02
CA GLN A 13 12.32 0.33 2.64
C GLN A 13 12.33 0.54 4.16
N ARG A 14 11.99 1.76 4.63
CA ARG A 14 11.88 2.06 6.06
C ARG A 14 10.74 1.29 6.72
N CYS A 15 9.58 1.18 6.08
CA CYS A 15 8.46 0.38 6.59
C CYS A 15 8.84 -1.11 6.70
N LYS A 16 9.54 -1.64 5.68
CA LYS A 16 10.12 -3.00 5.73
C LYS A 16 11.04 -3.17 6.93
N GLN A 17 12.01 -2.27 7.13
CA GLN A 17 12.98 -2.35 8.22
C GLN A 17 12.33 -2.28 9.61
N LYS A 18 11.24 -1.54 9.76
CA LYS A 18 10.47 -1.42 11.00
C LYS A 18 9.54 -2.62 11.26
N GLY A 19 9.43 -3.55 10.32
CA GLY A 19 8.43 -4.64 10.40
C GLY A 19 6.99 -4.12 10.36
N THR A 20 6.77 -2.95 9.75
CA THR A 20 5.44 -2.34 9.66
C THR A 20 4.54 -3.25 8.83
N THR A 21 3.40 -3.65 9.42
CA THR A 21 2.34 -4.34 8.67
C THR A 21 1.56 -3.30 7.87
N LEU A 22 1.49 -3.50 6.56
CA LEU A 22 0.80 -2.56 5.67
C LEU A 22 -0.56 -3.12 5.28
N GLY A 23 -1.55 -2.23 5.25
CA GLY A 23 -2.87 -2.52 4.72
C GLY A 23 -2.97 -2.12 3.27
N LEU A 24 -3.09 -3.09 2.36
CA LEU A 24 -3.35 -2.83 0.95
C LEU A 24 -4.83 -2.90 0.69
N HIS A 25 -5.40 -1.80 0.20
CA HIS A 25 -6.74 -1.79 -0.37
C HIS A 25 -6.62 -1.82 -1.88
N PHE A 26 -7.38 -2.69 -2.54
CA PHE A 26 -7.51 -2.69 -3.99
C PHE A 26 -8.98 -2.70 -4.38
N ALA A 27 -9.31 -1.96 -5.44
CA ALA A 27 -10.63 -2.03 -6.07
C ALA A 27 -10.72 -3.33 -6.90
N GLY A 28 -11.70 -4.18 -6.58
CA GLY A 28 -12.05 -5.32 -7.42
C GLY A 28 -12.56 -4.87 -8.79
N ARG A 29 -12.54 -5.78 -9.78
CA ARG A 29 -13.14 -5.54 -11.10
C ARG A 29 -14.59 -5.07 -10.91
N GLY A 30 -14.89 -3.83 -11.30
CA GLY A 30 -16.22 -3.23 -11.18
C GLY A 30 -16.36 -2.16 -10.08
N GLY A 31 -15.29 -1.80 -9.36
CA GLY A 31 -15.26 -0.59 -8.51
C GLY A 31 -16.05 -0.64 -7.21
N ALA A 32 -16.92 -1.63 -7.01
CA ALA A 32 -17.82 -1.71 -5.86
C ALA A 32 -17.27 -2.53 -4.67
N VAL A 33 -16.24 -3.36 -4.88
CA VAL A 33 -15.66 -4.23 -3.84
C VAL A 33 -14.25 -3.78 -3.53
N THR A 34 -14.01 -3.33 -2.30
CA THR A 34 -12.67 -3.08 -1.77
C THR A 34 -12.25 -4.28 -0.93
N SER A 35 -11.08 -4.83 -1.19
CA SER A 35 -10.49 -5.89 -0.37
C SER A 35 -9.26 -5.33 0.35
N THR A 36 -9.13 -5.66 1.63
CA THR A 36 -8.00 -5.24 2.47
C THR A 36 -7.10 -6.43 2.75
N LEU A 37 -5.83 -6.35 2.39
CA LEU A 37 -4.81 -7.30 2.83
C LEU A 37 -3.92 -6.64 3.87
N LEU A 38 -3.75 -7.27 5.03
CA LEU A 38 -2.72 -6.90 6.00
C LEU A 38 -1.52 -7.82 5.80
N ALA A 39 -0.39 -7.24 5.39
CA ALA A 39 0.85 -7.99 5.19
C ALA A 39 2.10 -7.11 5.40
N PRO A 40 3.16 -7.63 6.04
CA PRO A 40 4.46 -6.97 6.04
C PRO A 40 5.10 -6.98 4.64
N ILE A 41 5.93 -5.98 4.37
CA ILE A 41 6.78 -6.00 3.17
C ILE A 41 7.97 -6.92 3.41
N THR A 42 8.17 -7.90 2.55
CA THR A 42 9.32 -8.81 2.61
C THR A 42 10.43 -8.40 1.63
N GLU A 43 10.08 -7.76 0.52
CA GLU A 43 11.02 -7.30 -0.51
C GLU A 43 10.63 -5.89 -1.00
N VAL A 44 11.64 -5.02 -1.16
CA VAL A 44 11.52 -3.70 -1.82
C VAL A 44 12.74 -3.58 -2.73
N SER A 45 12.51 -3.50 -4.03
CA SER A 45 13.51 -3.43 -5.09
C SER A 45 12.90 -2.74 -6.33
N SER A 46 13.19 -3.21 -7.55
CA SER A 46 12.42 -2.85 -8.75
C SER A 46 10.95 -3.32 -8.69
N ARG A 47 10.66 -4.23 -7.76
CA ARG A 47 9.34 -4.72 -7.36
C ARG A 47 9.20 -4.67 -5.84
N SER A 48 7.98 -4.77 -5.33
CA SER A 48 7.77 -5.07 -3.91
C SER A 48 6.91 -6.30 -3.71
N VAL A 49 7.24 -7.06 -2.67
CA VAL A 49 6.55 -8.29 -2.29
C VAL A 49 6.00 -8.13 -0.89
N LEU A 50 4.71 -8.38 -0.74
CA LEU A 50 4.01 -8.40 0.52
C LEU A 50 3.48 -9.80 0.76
N ARG A 51 3.71 -10.34 1.96
CA ARG A 51 3.37 -11.73 2.28
C ARG A 51 2.77 -11.83 3.69
N ASN A 52 1.66 -12.54 3.80
CA ASN A 52 1.15 -13.06 5.07
C ASN A 52 0.93 -14.58 4.94
N ASP A 53 0.31 -15.20 5.94
CA ASP A 53 0.14 -16.67 6.00
C ASP A 53 -0.75 -17.22 4.88
N SER A 54 -1.62 -16.40 4.28
CA SER A 54 -2.62 -16.83 3.32
C SER A 54 -2.40 -16.30 1.90
N SER A 55 -1.48 -15.37 1.69
CA SER A 55 -1.34 -14.66 0.41
C SER A 55 0.05 -14.07 0.18
N VAL A 56 0.43 -14.00 -1.10
CA VAL A 56 1.61 -13.28 -1.59
C VAL A 56 1.16 -12.32 -2.68
N LEU A 57 1.44 -11.03 -2.51
CA LEU A 57 1.22 -10.00 -3.53
C LEU A 57 2.56 -9.45 -4.01
N GLN A 58 2.71 -9.34 -5.33
CA GLN A 58 3.90 -8.80 -5.99
C GLN A 58 3.50 -7.65 -6.92
N PHE A 59 4.19 -6.52 -6.80
CA PHE A 59 3.94 -5.32 -7.59
C PHE A 59 5.20 -4.87 -8.31
N SER A 60 5.05 -4.56 -9.60
CA SER A 60 6.10 -3.87 -10.36
C SER A 60 5.93 -2.36 -10.22
N TRP A 61 7.04 -1.67 -10.04
CA TRP A 61 7.08 -0.21 -10.01
C TRP A 61 7.26 0.44 -11.37
N GLN A 62 7.28 -0.37 -12.44
CA GLN A 62 7.41 0.12 -13.80
C GLN A 62 6.17 0.94 -14.17
N LYS A 63 6.33 2.27 -14.23
CA LYS A 63 5.29 3.31 -14.46
C LYS A 63 4.30 3.53 -13.31
N ALA A 64 4.65 3.11 -12.08
CA ALA A 64 3.82 3.46 -10.94
C ALA A 64 3.88 4.97 -10.65
N ARG A 65 2.73 5.59 -10.37
CA ARG A 65 2.65 6.98 -9.87
C ARG A 65 2.45 6.97 -8.36
N PHE A 66 3.19 7.81 -7.65
CA PHE A 66 3.25 7.83 -6.19
C PHE A 66 2.74 9.17 -5.66
N GLU A 67 1.71 9.16 -4.84
CA GLU A 67 1.10 10.38 -4.30
C GLU A 67 0.87 10.25 -2.79
N TYR A 68 1.24 11.27 -2.01
CA TYR A 68 0.75 11.40 -0.64
C TYR A 68 -0.63 12.06 -0.64
N GLY A 69 -1.56 11.42 0.05
CA GLY A 69 -2.91 11.92 0.24
C GLY A 69 -3.61 11.23 1.40
N PRO A 70 -4.80 11.73 1.78
CA PRO A 70 -5.59 11.14 2.84
C PRO A 70 -5.99 9.71 2.45
N LEU A 71 -5.78 8.79 3.40
CA LEU A 71 -6.23 7.41 3.36
C LEU A 71 -7.28 7.20 4.41
N THR A 72 -8.42 6.68 4.01
CA THR A 72 -9.40 6.17 4.95
C THR A 72 -8.96 4.78 5.40
N GLY A 73 -8.20 4.74 6.49
CA GLY A 73 -7.69 3.53 7.09
C GLY A 73 -8.60 3.00 8.19
N LEU A 74 -8.74 1.69 8.28
CA LEU A 74 -9.34 1.07 9.47
C LEU A 74 -8.28 1.03 10.57
N ARG A 75 -8.43 1.88 11.60
CA ARG A 75 -7.50 1.90 12.72
C ARG A 75 -7.81 0.75 13.66
N MET A 76 -6.84 -0.11 13.92
CA MET A 76 -6.98 -1.24 14.85
C MET A 76 -6.37 -0.89 16.22
N PRO A 77 -7.06 -1.15 17.34
CA PRO A 77 -8.34 -1.88 17.43
C PRO A 77 -9.53 -1.07 16.87
N ALA A 78 -10.44 -1.75 16.15
CA ALA A 78 -11.56 -1.18 15.38
C ALA A 78 -12.57 -0.31 16.15
N ARG A 79 -12.35 -0.10 17.46
CA ARG A 79 -13.17 0.75 18.31
C ARG A 79 -13.11 2.24 17.93
N GLU A 80 -12.06 2.67 17.21
CA GLU A 80 -11.87 4.07 16.81
C GLU A 80 -12.47 4.42 15.44
N GLY A 81 -13.07 3.46 14.72
CA GLY A 81 -13.70 3.70 13.42
C GLY A 81 -12.70 3.89 12.26
N LEU A 82 -13.20 4.42 11.14
CA LEU A 82 -12.38 4.80 9.99
C LEU A 82 -11.67 6.11 10.31
N ALA A 83 -10.33 6.07 10.38
CA ALA A 83 -9.51 7.26 10.57
C ALA A 83 -8.93 7.69 9.23
N GLN A 84 -8.97 8.99 8.94
CA GLN A 84 -8.16 9.55 7.87
C GLN A 84 -6.72 9.68 8.37
N VAL A 85 -5.81 8.94 7.74
CA VAL A 85 -4.37 9.04 7.96
C VAL A 85 -3.71 9.43 6.64
N ASP A 86 -2.67 10.25 6.67
CA ASP A 86 -1.89 10.47 5.46
C ASP A 86 -1.14 9.20 5.10
N GLY A 87 -1.17 8.82 3.83
CA GLY A 87 -0.33 7.73 3.37
C GLY A 87 -0.09 7.72 1.88
N LEU A 88 0.65 6.71 1.45
CA LEU A 88 1.20 6.63 0.11
C LEU A 88 0.22 5.90 -0.82
N HIS A 89 -0.34 6.65 -1.75
CA HIS A 89 -1.10 6.16 -2.89
C HIS A 89 -0.14 5.72 -3.99
N VAL A 90 -0.35 4.52 -4.51
CA VAL A 90 0.45 3.97 -5.61
C VAL A 90 -0.45 3.49 -6.72
N TRP A 91 -0.47 4.25 -7.81
CA TRP A 91 -1.25 3.95 -9.01
C TRP A 91 -0.40 3.07 -9.92
N LEU A 92 -0.88 1.86 -10.20
CA LEU A 92 -0.23 0.91 -11.10
C LEU A 92 -0.79 1.05 -12.53
N ASP A 93 0.04 0.76 -13.54
CA ASP A 93 -0.35 0.79 -14.97
C ASP A 93 -1.54 -0.15 -15.28
N SER A 94 -1.77 -1.14 -14.42
CA SER A 94 -2.90 -2.08 -14.52
C SER A 94 -4.25 -1.48 -14.08
N GLY A 95 -4.30 -0.19 -13.72
CA GLY A 95 -5.49 0.47 -13.19
C GLY A 95 -5.79 0.15 -11.72
N HIS A 96 -4.94 -0.66 -11.08
CA HIS A 96 -5.00 -0.91 -9.65
C HIS A 96 -4.32 0.24 -8.91
N TRP A 97 -4.83 0.59 -7.74
CA TRP A 97 -4.30 1.63 -6.90
C TRP A 97 -4.15 1.02 -5.49
N LEU A 98 -2.96 1.18 -4.91
CA LEU A 98 -2.59 0.64 -3.59
C LEU A 98 -2.41 1.78 -2.62
N PHE A 99 -2.71 1.54 -1.34
CA PHE A 99 -2.42 2.49 -0.27
C PHE A 99 -1.50 1.88 0.77
N TYR A 100 -0.67 2.71 1.37
CA TYR A 100 0.17 2.37 2.50
C TYR A 100 0.00 3.42 3.60
N MET A 101 -0.42 2.99 4.80
CA MET A 101 -0.48 3.83 6.01
C MET A 101 0.88 3.90 6.70
#